data_AF-A0A8H5Q3A6-F1
#
_entry.id   AF-A0A8H5Q3A6-F1
#
_cell.length_a   1.000
_cell.length_b   1.000
_cell.length_c   1.000
_cell.angle_alpha   90.00
_cell.angle_beta   90.00
_cell.angle_gamma   90.00
#
_symmetry.space_group_name_H-M   'P 1'
#
loop_
_entity.id
_entity.type
_entity.pdbx_description
1 polymer ?
#
loop_
_entity_poly.entity_id
_entity_poly.type
_entity_poly.pdbx_seq_one_letter_code
_entity_poly.pdbx_strand_id
1 'polypeptide(L)'
;MFANGCRQSELRNRMVVDTTARNTWKLDASKFNLVNKNWFEDFSSRILRDTAKGLGMFELRADPHKLFLYELGSFFQAHSDSEKEQGMVGTLAVCLPSQHEGGDVCLSFRSQKRRL
;
A
#
# COMPACT_ATOMS: atom_id res chain seq x y z
N MET A 1 11.33 13.63 7.85
CA MET A 1 10.41 13.05 8.86
C MET A 1 11.14 11.86 9.45
N PHE A 2 11.63 11.94 10.70
CA PHE A 2 12.37 10.83 11.31
C PHE A 2 11.38 9.87 11.96
N ALA A 3 11.12 8.73 11.32
CA ALA A 3 10.27 7.68 11.86
C ALA A 3 11.11 6.76 12.77
N ASN A 4 11.21 7.12 14.05
CA ASN A 4 11.73 6.21 15.08
C ASN A 4 10.72 5.07 15.26
N GLY A 5 10.91 3.95 14.54
CA GLY A 5 10.06 2.76 14.62
C GLY A 5 9.91 1.96 13.34
N CYS A 6 10.30 2.50 12.19
CA CYS A 6 10.32 1.78 10.92
C CYS A 6 11.34 0.63 10.96
N ARG A 7 10.98 -0.55 10.44
CA ARG A 7 11.94 -1.62 10.13
C ARG A 7 12.02 -1.81 8.63
N GLN A 8 13.23 -1.98 8.09
CA GLN A 8 13.41 -2.44 6.73
C GLN A 8 12.69 -3.79 6.61
N SER A 9 12.13 -4.13 5.45
CA SER A 9 11.26 -5.30 5.35
C SER A 9 11.96 -6.60 5.75
N GLU A 10 11.80 -6.97 7.01
CA GLU A 10 12.29 -8.21 7.64
C GLU A 10 11.13 -9.21 7.72
N LEU A 11 11.24 -10.32 6.99
CA LEU A 11 10.56 -11.57 7.34
C LEU A 11 11.33 -12.16 8.54
N ARG A 12 10.94 -11.82 9.77
CA ARG A 12 11.60 -12.33 10.98
C ARG A 12 11.29 -13.81 11.23
N ASN A 13 12.12 -14.70 10.65
CA ASN A 13 12.60 -15.92 11.31
C ASN A 13 13.78 -16.52 10.52
N ARG A 14 15.02 -16.31 10.99
CA ARG A 14 16.24 -17.07 10.61
C ARG A 14 16.43 -17.45 9.13
N MET A 15 16.08 -16.60 8.17
CA MET A 15 16.39 -16.83 6.76
C MET A 15 16.99 -15.57 6.14
N VAL A 16 17.99 -15.80 5.29
CA VAL A 16 18.73 -14.82 4.47
C VAL A 16 17.83 -13.68 4.03
N VAL A 17 18.29 -12.43 4.21
CA VAL A 17 17.57 -11.24 3.74
C VAL A 17 17.56 -11.28 2.21
N ASP A 18 16.46 -11.73 1.64
CA ASP A 18 16.23 -11.64 0.20
C ASP A 18 15.80 -10.20 -0.15
N THR A 19 16.80 -9.34 -0.34
CA THR A 19 16.62 -7.96 -0.81
C THR A 19 16.25 -7.91 -2.29
N THR A 20 16.19 -9.04 -3.00
CA THR A 20 15.93 -9.02 -4.45
C THR A 20 14.49 -8.66 -4.77
N ALA A 21 13.52 -9.01 -3.92
CA ALA A 21 12.10 -8.75 -4.18
C ALA A 21 11.66 -7.33 -3.78
N ARG A 22 12.19 -6.77 -2.68
CA ARG A 22 11.81 -5.44 -2.18
C ARG A 22 12.86 -4.83 -1.24
N ASN A 23 13.13 -3.55 -1.44
CA ASN A 23 13.96 -2.74 -0.54
C ASN A 23 13.15 -1.55 0.01
N THR A 24 12.40 -1.74 1.09
CA THR A 24 11.54 -0.70 1.68
C THR A 24 11.46 -0.81 3.20
N TRP A 25 11.20 0.29 3.88
CA TRP A 25 10.76 0.27 5.27
C TRP A 25 9.25 0.02 5.36
N LYS A 26 8.82 -0.71 6.40
CA LYS A 26 7.43 -1.10 6.59
C LYS A 26 7.01 -0.95 8.06
N LEU A 27 5.80 -0.44 8.27
CA LEU A 27 5.04 -0.55 9.52
C LEU A 27 3.79 -1.41 9.28
N ASP A 28 3.54 -2.35 10.18
CA ASP A 28 2.29 -3.11 10.23
C ASP A 28 1.14 -2.23 10.75
N ALA A 29 -0.11 -2.53 10.36
CA ALA A 29 -1.30 -1.82 10.80
C ALA A 29 -1.39 -1.63 12.32
N SER A 30 -0.94 -2.61 13.10
CA SER A 30 -0.95 -2.53 14.58
C SER A 30 0.02 -1.50 15.16
N LYS A 31 0.90 -0.90 14.34
CA LYS A 31 1.95 0.04 14.76
C LYS A 31 1.66 1.49 14.38
N PHE A 32 0.53 1.77 13.73
CA PHE A 32 0.13 3.13 13.41
C PHE A 32 -1.38 3.27 13.47
N ASN A 33 -1.83 4.51 13.69
CA ASN A 33 -3.24 4.86 13.67
C ASN A 33 -3.45 6.07 12.76
N LEU A 34 -4.54 6.07 12.01
CA LEU A 34 -4.99 7.26 11.30
C LEU A 34 -5.80 8.10 12.29
N VAL A 35 -5.20 9.18 12.80
CA VAL A 35 -5.80 9.98 13.89
C VAL A 35 -6.68 11.14 13.39
N ASN A 36 -6.51 11.54 12.12
CA ASN A 36 -7.34 12.59 11.53
C ASN A 36 -8.68 11.99 11.08
N LYS A 37 -9.77 12.43 11.71
CA LYS A 37 -11.15 11.95 11.43
C LYS A 37 -11.56 12.13 9.96
N ASN A 38 -11.01 13.13 9.27
CA ASN A 38 -11.31 13.37 7.86
C ASN A 38 -10.84 12.23 6.94
N TRP A 39 -9.93 11.36 7.38
CA TRP A 39 -9.61 10.13 6.66
C TRP A 39 -10.82 9.24 6.49
N PHE A 40 -11.63 9.10 7.54
CA PHE A 40 -12.76 8.18 7.59
C PHE A 40 -14.05 8.84 7.13
N GLU A 41 -14.34 10.03 7.66
CA GLU A 41 -15.62 10.70 7.41
C GLU A 41 -15.74 11.21 5.98
N ASP A 42 -14.63 11.66 5.38
CA ASP A 42 -14.63 12.30 4.06
C ASP A 42 -13.85 11.53 3.00
N PHE A 43 -12.55 11.30 3.23
CA PHE A 43 -11.67 10.78 2.19
C PHE A 43 -12.04 9.33 1.81
N SER A 44 -12.09 8.42 2.78
CA SER A 44 -12.42 7.02 2.51
C SER A 44 -13.88 6.88 2.09
N SER A 45 -14.83 7.59 2.72
CA SER A 45 -16.25 7.46 2.40
C SER A 45 -16.54 7.82 0.94
N ARG A 46 -15.91 8.87 0.41
CA ARG A 46 -16.06 9.29 -1.00
C ARG A 46 -15.37 8.32 -1.94
N ILE A 47 -14.09 8.02 -1.71
CA ILE A 47 -13.30 7.15 -2.60
C ILE A 47 -13.88 5.73 -2.65
N LEU A 48 -14.26 5.16 -1.51
CA LEU A 48 -14.82 3.81 -1.45
C LEU A 48 -16.18 3.74 -2.12
N ARG A 49 -17.04 4.76 -1.96
CA ARG A 49 -18.33 4.83 -2.65
C ARG A 49 -18.16 4.93 -4.17
N ASP A 50 -17.29 5.81 -4.64
CA ASP A 50 -17.06 6.00 -6.07
C ASP A 50 -16.40 4.76 -6.69
N THR A 51 -15.49 4.11 -5.95
CA THR A 51 -14.87 2.85 -6.35
C THR A 51 -15.89 1.71 -6.38
N ALA A 52 -16.74 1.58 -5.36
CA ALA A 52 -17.79 0.56 -5.30
C ALA A 52 -18.72 0.70 -6.52
N LYS A 53 -19.17 1.92 -6.80
CA LYS A 53 -19.99 2.23 -7.98
C LYS A 53 -19.27 1.87 -9.29
N GLY A 54 -17.99 2.25 -9.42
CA GLY A 54 -17.17 1.95 -10.61
C GLY A 54 -16.94 0.46 -10.85
N LEU A 55 -16.93 -0.34 -9.77
CA LEU A 55 -16.79 -1.80 -9.82
C LEU A 55 -18.14 -2.53 -9.87
N GLY A 56 -19.27 -1.81 -9.82
CA GLY A 56 -20.61 -2.43 -9.78
C GLY A 56 -20.90 -3.16 -8.47
N MET A 57 -20.26 -2.75 -7.38
CA MET A 57 -20.44 -3.30 -6.04
C MET A 57 -21.35 -2.39 -5.20
N PHE A 58 -22.06 -2.98 -4.25
CA PHE A 58 -22.96 -2.24 -3.37
C PHE A 58 -22.20 -1.39 -2.34
N GLU A 59 -21.21 -1.99 -1.68
CA GLU A 59 -20.44 -1.36 -0.63
C GLU A 59 -19.01 -1.91 -0.62
N LEU A 60 -18.06 -1.06 -0.24
CA LEU A 60 -16.67 -1.43 0.00
C LEU A 60 -16.24 -0.89 1.36
N ARG A 61 -15.43 -1.68 2.05
CA ARG A 61 -14.68 -1.28 3.24
C ARG A 61 -13.19 -1.36 2.92
N ALA A 62 -12.41 -0.45 3.48
CA ALA A 62 -10.96 -0.54 3.47
C ALA A 62 -10.44 -0.43 4.90
N ASP A 63 -9.59 -1.38 5.27
CA ASP A 63 -8.90 -1.41 6.55
C ASP A 63 -7.41 -1.11 6.34
N PRO A 64 -6.76 -0.33 7.24
CA PRO A 64 -5.33 -0.12 7.17
C PRO A 64 -4.58 -1.45 7.20
N HIS A 65 -3.73 -1.70 6.20
CA HIS A 65 -2.96 -2.94 6.12
C HIS A 65 -1.48 -2.74 6.51
N LYS A 66 -0.76 -1.92 5.73
CA LYS A 66 0.67 -1.65 5.91
C LYS A 66 0.97 -0.23 5.47
N LEU A 67 1.91 0.41 6.17
CA LEU A 67 2.51 1.67 5.74
C LEU A 67 3.93 1.38 5.25
N PHE A 68 4.28 1.90 4.08
CA PHE A 68 5.62 1.76 3.51
C PHE A 68 6.32 3.11 3.44
N LEU A 69 7.64 3.09 3.67
CA LEU A 69 8.52 4.22 3.40
C LEU A 69 9.59 3.76 2.41
N TYR A 70 9.65 4.48 1.29
CA TYR A 70 10.63 4.28 0.23
C TYR A 70 11.69 5.36 0.38
N GLU A 71 12.95 4.93 0.45
CA GLU A 71 14.10 5.82 0.47
C GLU A 71 14.78 5.82 -0.91
N LEU A 72 15.85 6.59 -1.07
CA LEU A 72 16.60 6.60 -2.32
C LEU A 72 17.11 5.19 -2.65
N GLY A 73 16.82 4.72 -3.86
CA GLY A 73 17.17 3.36 -4.31
C GLY A 73 16.24 2.25 -3.80
N SER A 74 15.18 2.59 -3.07
CA SER A 74 14.12 1.64 -2.73
C SER A 74 13.35 1.20 -3.98
N PHE A 75 12.95 -0.07 -4.01
CA PHE A 75 12.12 -0.62 -5.08
C PHE A 75 11.23 -1.74 -4.54
N PHE A 76 10.22 -2.09 -5.33
CA PHE A 76 9.42 -3.30 -5.16
C PHE A 76 9.27 -3.96 -6.52
N GLN A 77 9.73 -5.21 -6.66
CA GLN A 77 9.57 -5.96 -7.90
C GLN A 77 8.09 -6.14 -8.27
N ALA A 78 7.83 -6.32 -9.56
CA ALA A 78 6.52 -6.63 -10.07
C ALA A 78 5.97 -7.89 -9.38
N HIS A 79 4.76 -7.78 -8.82
CA HIS A 79 4.07 -8.86 -8.14
C HIS A 79 2.56 -8.70 -8.31
N SER A 80 1.84 -9.81 -8.10
CA SER A 80 0.40 -9.77 -7.90
C SER A 80 0.12 -9.76 -6.41
N ASP A 81 -0.76 -8.86 -5.96
CA ASP A 81 -1.27 -8.92 -4.60
C ASP A 81 -2.05 -10.23 -4.40
N SER A 82 -1.85 -10.85 -3.24
CA SER A 82 -2.68 -11.97 -2.81
C SER A 82 -3.81 -11.46 -1.94
N GLU A 83 -4.95 -12.14 -1.99
CA GLU A 83 -6.01 -12.01 -1.00
C GLU A 83 -5.41 -12.20 0.41
N LYS A 84 -5.79 -11.34 1.35
CA LYS A 84 -5.31 -11.37 2.74
C LYS A 84 -6.41 -11.75 3.72
N GLU A 85 -7.66 -11.46 3.36
CA GLU A 85 -8.85 -11.73 4.15
C GLU A 85 -9.97 -12.12 3.20
N GLN A 86 -10.87 -13.00 3.65
CA GLN A 86 -11.95 -13.52 2.82
C GLN A 86 -12.81 -12.37 2.28
N GLY A 87 -12.99 -12.35 0.95
CA GLY A 87 -13.78 -11.32 0.27
C GLY A 87 -12.99 -10.05 -0.06
N MET A 88 -11.66 -10.05 0.14
CA MET A 88 -10.81 -8.96 -0.33
C MET A 88 -10.77 -8.96 -1.85
N VAL A 89 -11.25 -7.87 -2.46
CA VAL A 89 -11.31 -7.69 -3.92
C VAL A 89 -10.13 -6.91 -4.49
N GLY A 90 -9.32 -6.28 -3.65
CA GLY A 90 -8.15 -5.53 -4.10
C GLY A 90 -7.48 -4.69 -3.00
N THR A 91 -6.45 -3.96 -3.40
CA THR A 91 -5.67 -3.07 -2.53
C THR A 91 -5.92 -1.61 -2.90
N LEU A 92 -6.27 -0.78 -1.91
CA LEU A 92 -6.27 0.69 -2.05
C LEU A 92 -4.92 1.24 -1.57
N ALA A 93 -4.10 1.72 -2.50
CA ALA A 93 -2.83 2.38 -2.19
C ALA A 93 -3.04 3.91 -2.15
N VAL A 94 -2.59 4.55 -1.07
CA VAL A 94 -2.62 6.01 -0.92
C VAL A 94 -1.19 6.53 -0.78
N CYS A 95 -0.74 7.30 -1.76
CA CYS A 95 0.53 8.01 -1.71
C CYS A 95 0.36 9.29 -0.90
N LEU A 96 0.99 9.37 0.27
CA LEU A 96 0.96 10.58 1.08
C LEU A 96 1.79 11.68 0.41
N PRO A 97 1.34 12.95 0.45
CA PRO A 97 2.07 14.06 -0.12
C PRO A 97 3.50 14.13 0.42
N SER A 98 4.48 13.97 -0.46
CA SER A 98 5.89 14.03 -0.13
C SER A 98 6.67 14.48 -1.36
N GLN A 99 7.72 15.28 -1.16
CA GLN A 99 8.63 15.62 -2.24
C GLN A 99 9.52 14.41 -2.52
N HIS A 100 9.45 13.87 -3.73
CA HIS A 100 10.26 12.77 -4.20
C HIS A 100 10.38 12.81 -5.73
N GLU A 101 11.38 12.11 -6.26
CA GLU A 101 11.56 11.87 -7.69
C GLU A 101 11.57 10.34 -7.93
N GLY A 102 10.90 9.89 -8.99
CA GLY A 102 10.64 8.46 -9.22
C GLY A 102 9.48 7.94 -8.37
N GLY A 103 9.52 6.65 -8.00
CA GLY A 103 8.44 6.02 -7.22
C GLY A 103 7.18 5.70 -8.04
N ASP A 104 7.30 5.67 -9.38
CA ASP A 104 6.21 5.39 -10.30
C ASP A 104 5.51 4.05 -9.99
N VAL A 105 4.18 4.07 -9.98
CA VAL A 105 3.38 2.83 -9.86
C VAL A 105 3.13 2.29 -11.26
N CYS A 106 3.78 1.18 -11.59
CA CYS A 106 3.59 0.48 -12.85
C CYS A 106 2.62 -0.69 -12.68
N LEU A 107 1.50 -0.65 -13.39
CA LEU A 107 0.53 -1.74 -13.46
C LEU A 107 0.71 -2.53 -14.76
N SER A 108 0.58 -3.84 -14.67
CA SER A 108 0.53 -4.72 -15.84
C SER A 108 -0.63 -5.69 -15.74
N PHE A 109 -1.40 -5.81 -16.80
CA PHE A 109 -2.48 -6.80 -16.92
C PHE A 109 -2.48 -7.39 -18.32
N ARG A 110 -2.21 -8.71 -18.41
CA ARG A 110 -1.99 -9.41 -19.69
C ARG A 110 -0.88 -8.70 -20.49
N SER A 111 -1.13 -8.31 -21.73
CA SER A 111 -0.19 -7.58 -22.58
C SER A 111 -0.15 -6.07 -22.31
N GLN A 112 -1.04 -5.55 -21.47
CA GLN A 112 -1.14 -4.11 -21.21
C GLN A 112 -0.24 -3.70 -20.04
N LYS A 113 0.43 -2.57 -20.19
CA LYS A 113 1.21 -1.91 -19.12
C LYS A 113 0.78 -0.46 -19.01
N ARG A 114 0.67 0.06 -17.80
CA ARG A 114 0.31 1.44 -17.51
C ARG A 114 1.14 1.97 -16.35
N ARG A 115 1.70 3.17 -16.51
CA ARG A 115 2.25 3.95 -15.41
C ARG A 115 1.16 4.88 -14.90
N LEU A 116 0.89 4.85 -13.59
CA LEU A 116 -0.09 5.74 -12.95
C LEU A 116 0.50 7.14 -12.72
#